data_AF-J2MQ66-F1
#
_entry.id   AF-J2MQ66-F1
#
_cell.length_a   1.000
_cell.length_b   1.000
_cell.length_c   1.000
_cell.angle_alpha   90.00
_cell.angle_beta   90.00
_cell.angle_gamma   90.00
#
_symmetry.space_group_name_H-M   'P 1'
#
loop_
_entity.id
_entity.type
_entity.pdbx_description
1 polymer ?
#
loop_
_entity_poly.entity_id
_entity_poly.type
_entity_poly.pdbx_seq_one_letter_code
_entity_poly.pdbx_strand_id
1 'polypeptide(L)' 'MSIPIPAETPDPNIDEPTVPPTQPTPPTEPAPVPEQEPPGTNPPPREEPPTVQPPEIVTPE' A
#
# COMPACT_ATOMS: atom_id res chain seq x y z
N MET A 1 61.82 28.87 -17.79
CA MET A 1 61.98 27.89 -16.69
C MET A 1 60.79 26.95 -16.76
N SER A 2 61.02 25.66 -17.04
CA SER A 2 59.97 24.64 -17.01
C SER A 2 59.82 24.15 -15.57
N ILE A 3 58.77 24.60 -14.91
CA ILE A 3 58.35 24.00 -13.63
C ILE A 3 57.80 22.60 -13.93
N PRO A 4 58.30 21.53 -13.29
CA PRO A 4 57.78 20.19 -13.52
C PRO A 4 56.32 20.13 -13.06
N ILE A 5 55.45 19.53 -13.88
CA ILE A 5 54.06 19.31 -13.52
C ILE A 5 54.00 18.13 -12.54
N PRO A 6 53.29 18.28 -11.41
CA PRO A 6 53.08 17.18 -10.47
C PRO A 6 52.45 15.97 -11.16
N ALA A 7 52.86 14.76 -10.75
CA ALA A 7 52.17 13.54 -11.15
C ALA A 7 50.72 13.57 -10.65
N GLU A 8 49.79 13.03 -11.43
CA GLU A 8 48.40 12.91 -11.01
C GLU A 8 48.28 11.94 -9.83
N THR A 9 47.65 12.40 -8.75
CA THR A 9 47.30 11.55 -7.62
C THR A 9 46.05 10.74 -8.01
N PRO A 10 46.07 9.40 -7.94
CA PRO A 10 44.89 8.59 -8.24
C PRO A 10 43.73 8.96 -7.30
N ASP A 11 42.52 9.04 -7.86
CA ASP A 11 41.32 9.36 -7.08
C ASP A 11 40.89 8.11 -6.30
N PRO A 12 40.91 8.13 -4.96
CA PRO A 12 40.59 6.96 -4.16
C PRO A 12 39.14 6.49 -4.39
N ASN A 13 38.24 7.36 -4.84
CA ASN A 13 36.84 6.98 -5.12
C ASN A 13 36.65 6.31 -6.48
N ILE A 14 37.67 6.33 -7.35
CA ILE A 14 37.66 5.67 -8.65
C ILE A 14 38.22 4.25 -8.52
N ASP A 15 39.33 4.09 -7.81
CA ASP A 15 39.99 2.79 -7.63
C ASP A 15 39.42 2.00 -6.43
N GLU A 16 39.08 2.69 -5.34
CA GLU A 16 38.58 2.11 -4.09
C GLU A 16 37.32 2.85 -3.60
N PRO A 17 36.19 2.77 -4.36
CA PRO A 17 34.97 3.47 -3.99
C PRO A 17 34.56 3.11 -2.57
N THR A 18 34.42 4.12 -1.71
CA THR A 18 33.86 3.94 -0.37
C THR A 18 32.41 3.50 -0.52
N VAL A 19 32.18 2.19 -0.47
CA VAL A 19 30.85 1.63 -0.31
C VAL A 19 30.41 1.93 1.12
N PRO A 20 29.30 2.67 1.32
CA PRO A 20 28.72 2.74 2.66
C PRO A 20 28.45 1.32 3.14
N PRO A 21 28.54 1.03 4.45
CA PRO A 21 28.11 -0.26 4.96
C PRO A 21 26.72 -0.49 4.40
N THR A 22 26.51 -1.62 3.73
CA THR A 22 25.17 -2.03 3.34
C THR A 22 24.39 -2.02 4.64
N GLN A 23 23.55 -0.98 4.84
CA GLN A 23 22.52 -1.07 5.85
C GLN A 23 21.91 -2.46 5.66
N PRO A 24 21.72 -3.25 6.73
CA PRO A 24 20.95 -4.46 6.58
C PRO A 24 19.67 -4.01 5.90
N THR A 25 19.53 -4.37 4.64
CA THR A 25 18.34 -4.05 3.88
C THR A 25 17.25 -4.66 4.74
N PRO A 26 16.32 -3.88 5.32
CA PRO A 26 15.13 -4.54 5.83
C PRO A 26 14.65 -5.41 4.66
N PRO A 27 14.28 -6.69 4.92
CA PRO A 27 13.87 -7.58 3.84
C PRO A 27 12.97 -6.79 2.89
N THR A 28 13.39 -6.70 1.62
CA THR A 28 12.88 -5.73 0.65
C THR A 28 11.39 -5.93 0.32
N GLU A 29 10.76 -6.92 0.93
CA GLU A 29 9.31 -7.05 0.98
C GLU A 29 8.83 -7.25 2.43
N PRO A 30 7.73 -6.59 2.82
CA PRO A 30 6.93 -7.04 3.94
C PRO A 30 6.59 -8.52 3.74
N ALA A 31 6.60 -9.31 4.81
CA ALA A 31 6.10 -10.68 4.73
C ALA A 31 4.68 -10.69 4.12
N PRO A 32 4.34 -11.69 3.28
CA PRO A 32 3.02 -11.76 2.68
C PRO A 32 1.94 -11.77 3.77
N VAL A 33 0.91 -10.94 3.59
CA VAL A 33 -0.23 -10.88 4.51
C VAL A 33 -0.96 -12.24 4.45
N PRO A 34 -1.22 -12.91 5.58
CA PRO A 34 -2.00 -14.14 5.60
C PRO A 34 -3.38 -13.92 4.95
N GLU A 35 -3.84 -14.90 4.18
CA GLU A 35 -5.19 -14.89 3.64
C GLU A 35 -6.20 -14.91 4.81
N GLN A 36 -7.08 -13.91 4.85
CA GLN A 36 -8.20 -13.87 5.78
C GLN A 36 -9.44 -14.37 5.04
N GLU A 37 -10.21 -15.26 5.67
CA GLU A 37 -11.53 -15.60 5.14
C GLU A 37 -12.38 -14.32 5.06
N PRO A 38 -13.13 -14.11 3.97
CA PRO A 38 -14.08 -13.02 3.92
C PRO A 38 -15.04 -13.16 5.11
N PRO A 39 -15.52 -12.05 5.70
CA PRO A 39 -16.58 -12.10 6.69
C PRO A 39 -17.70 -12.96 6.11
N GLY A 40 -18.10 -14.01 6.85
CA GLY A 40 -19.12 -14.94 6.38
C GLY A 40 -20.32 -14.16 5.84
N THR A 41 -20.80 -14.54 4.65
CA THR A 41 -21.91 -13.87 3.99
C THR A 41 -23.21 -14.22 4.71
N ASN A 42 -23.37 -13.74 5.94
CA ASN A 42 -24.68 -13.73 6.56
C ASN A 42 -25.38 -12.47 6.03
N PRO A 43 -26.32 -12.61 5.08
CA PRO A 43 -27.05 -11.46 4.61
C PRO A 43 -27.74 -10.79 5.81
N PRO A 44 -27.88 -9.46 5.82
CA PRO A 44 -28.69 -8.80 6.83
C PRO A 44 -30.11 -9.41 6.80
N PRO A 45 -30.81 -9.45 7.95
CA PRO A 45 -32.21 -9.85 7.99
C PRO A 45 -33.00 -9.08 6.93
N ARG A 46 -33.79 -9.80 6.13
CA ARG A 46 -34.75 -9.15 5.22
C ARG A 46 -35.85 -8.55 6.08
N GLU A 47 -36.04 -7.25 6.01
CA GLU A 47 -37.23 -6.60 6.55
C GLU A 47 -38.41 -6.87 5.63
N GLU A 48 -39.56 -7.22 6.20
CA GLU A 48 -40.81 -7.28 5.44
C GLU A 48 -41.23 -5.87 5.04
N PRO A 49 -41.71 -5.66 3.80
CA PRO A 49 -42.23 -4.36 3.40
C PRO A 49 -43.43 -3.99 4.30
N PRO A 50 -43.63 -2.70 4.59
CA PRO A 50 -44.79 -2.27 5.36
C PRO A 50 -46.08 -2.70 4.66
N THR A 51 -47.04 -3.20 5.44
CA THR A 51 -48.38 -3.49 4.91
C THR A 51 -49.05 -2.18 4.52
N VAL A 52 -49.20 -1.94 3.22
CA VAL A 52 -49.98 -0.81 2.69
C VAL A 52 -51.45 -1.24 2.68
N GLN A 53 -52.27 -0.62 3.53
CA GLN A 53 -53.73 -0.76 3.43
C GLN A 53 -54.22 0.02 2.20
N PRO A 54 -55.11 -0.57 1.37
CA PRO A 54 -55.73 0.16 0.28
C PRO A 54 -56.58 1.32 0.83
N PRO A 55 -56.72 2.43 0.09
CA PRO A 55 -57.56 3.54 0.51
C PRO A 55 -59.03 3.09 0.62
N GLU A 56 -59.70 3.47 1.70
CA GLU A 56 -61.12 3.25 1.86
C GLU A 56 -61.90 4.18 0.92
N ILE A 57 -62.77 3.60 0.09
CA ILE A 57 -63.70 4.37 -0.74
C ILE A 57 -64.87 4.75 0.17
N VAL A 58 -64.99 6.04 0.51
CA VAL A 58 -66.13 6.55 1.27
C VAL A 58 -67.27 6.81 0.29
N THR A 59 -68.33 5.99 0.34
CA THR A 59 -69.59 6.31 -0.34
C THR A 59 -70.35 7.35 0.48
N PRO A 60 -70.67 8.54 -0.06
CA PRO A 60 -71.50 9.51 0.64
C PRO A 60 -72.95 8.99 0.78
N GLU A 61 -73.56 9.22 1.94
CA GLU A 61 -74.99 8.99 2.20
C GLU A 61 -75.89 10.02 1.51
#